data_AF-A0A1G0HZK0-F1
#
_entry.id   AF-A0A1G0HZK0-F1
#
_cell.length_a   1.000
_cell.length_b   1.000
_cell.length_c   1.000
_cell.angle_alpha   90.00
_cell.angle_beta   90.00
_cell.angle_gamma   90.00
#
_symmetry.space_group_name_H-M   'P 1'
#
loop_
_entity.id
_entity.type
_entity.pdbx_description
1 polymer ?
#
loop_
_entity_poly.entity_id
_entity_poly.type
_entity_poly.pdbx_seq_one_letter_code
_entity_poly.pdbx_strand_id
1 'polypeptide(L)'
;MKQYGWLVSVLISLASMSVHAGWQVAAPASAVPGEPFFQAGMQQSKNTFPSSYGARAFPNRYANLGQPAQMYAVSMNGSLKENIERIMSRYHWKVLWKAPYDYNFDGRVTGTSLPNVIDKLLKPFPLQGVMYVSNRTLTIMPRT
;
A
#
# COMPACT_ATOMS: atom_id res chain seq x y z
N MET A 1 -51.05 32.89 26.37
CA MET A 1 -49.62 33.16 26.12
C MET A 1 -49.02 32.00 25.33
N LYS A 2 -49.04 32.05 23.99
CA LYS A 2 -48.61 30.94 23.12
C LYS A 2 -48.34 31.42 21.67
N GLN A 3 -47.48 32.43 21.48
CA GLN A 3 -47.22 32.97 20.12
C GLN A 3 -45.74 33.31 19.80
N TYR A 4 -44.77 32.98 20.65
CA TYR A 4 -43.36 33.32 20.39
C TYR A 4 -42.50 32.17 19.81
N GLY A 5 -43.04 30.95 19.67
CA GLY A 5 -42.26 29.81 19.16
C GLY A 5 -41.90 29.87 17.68
N TRP A 6 -42.71 30.56 16.87
CA TRP A 6 -42.51 30.62 15.41
C TRP A 6 -41.43 31.60 14.98
N LEU A 7 -41.19 32.67 15.75
CA LEU A 7 -40.17 33.67 15.40
C LEU A 7 -38.73 33.15 15.58
N VAL A 8 -38.51 32.22 16.52
CA VAL A 8 -37.17 31.66 16.76
C VAL A 8 -36.75 30.68 15.65
N SER A 9 -37.70 29.99 15.02
CA SER A 9 -37.39 29.02 13.95
C SER A 9 -37.00 29.69 12.62
N VAL A 10 -37.47 30.91 12.37
CA VAL A 10 -37.11 31.67 11.15
C VAL A 10 -35.69 32.22 11.23
N LEU A 11 -35.22 32.61 12.42
CA LEU A 11 -33.86 33.13 12.62
C LEU A 11 -32.77 32.07 12.49
N ILE A 12 -33.05 30.79 12.80
CA ILE A 12 -32.07 29.70 12.69
C ILE A 12 -31.92 29.23 11.23
N SER A 13 -32.96 29.35 10.41
CA SER A 13 -32.93 28.91 9.00
C SER A 13 -32.13 29.83 8.08
N LEU A 14 -31.88 31.08 8.48
CA LEU A 14 -31.07 32.04 7.71
C LEU A 14 -29.55 31.88 7.92
N ALA A 15 -29.10 31.08 8.89
CA ALA A 15 -27.69 30.90 9.21
C ALA A 15 -26.99 29.78 8.41
N SER A 16 -27.72 29.01 7.58
CA SER A 16 -27.16 27.84 6.87
C SER A 16 -26.58 28.13 5.48
N MET A 17 -26.49 29.39 5.05
CA MET A 17 -26.04 29.75 3.71
C MET A 17 -24.70 30.52 3.70
N SER A 18 -23.63 29.99 4.32
CA SER A 18 -22.29 30.59 4.20
C SER A 18 -21.14 29.64 4.53
N VAL A 19 -21.06 28.43 3.96
CA VAL A 19 -19.78 27.71 3.89
C VAL A 19 -19.68 26.89 2.60
N HIS A 20 -19.21 27.53 1.54
CA HIS A 20 -18.42 26.85 0.52
C HIS A 20 -17.09 27.61 0.42
N ALA A 21 -16.20 27.34 1.38
CA ALA A 21 -14.78 27.61 1.15
C ALA A 21 -14.34 26.66 0.04
N GLY A 22 -14.44 27.13 -1.20
CA GLY A 22 -13.87 26.47 -2.36
C GLY A 22 -12.38 26.35 -2.13
N TRP A 23 -11.90 25.13 -1.88
CA TRP A 23 -10.50 24.79 -2.05
C TRP A 23 -10.18 24.96 -3.53
N GLN A 24 -9.83 26.18 -3.90
CA GLN A 24 -9.34 26.51 -5.22
C GLN A 24 -7.89 26.04 -5.27
N VAL A 25 -7.71 24.77 -5.65
CA VAL A 25 -6.40 24.25 -6.05
C VAL A 25 -6.05 24.98 -7.33
N ALA A 26 -5.25 26.04 -7.21
CA ALA A 26 -4.60 26.66 -8.36
C ALA A 26 -3.81 25.56 -9.06
N ALA A 27 -4.26 25.15 -10.25
CA ALA A 27 -3.44 24.37 -11.14
C ALA A 27 -2.19 25.21 -11.43
N PRO A 28 -0.96 24.76 -11.12
CA PRO A 28 0.19 25.39 -11.72
C PRO A 28 0.05 25.16 -13.23
N ALA A 29 -0.17 26.26 -13.94
CA ALA A 29 -0.10 26.31 -15.39
C ALA A 29 1.15 25.54 -15.84
N SER A 30 0.98 24.69 -16.84
CA SER A 30 2.06 23.93 -17.44
C SER A 30 3.20 24.88 -17.80
N ALA A 31 4.28 24.86 -17.02
CA ALA A 31 5.56 25.28 -17.52
C ALA A 31 5.98 24.17 -18.49
N VAL A 32 5.64 24.36 -19.77
CA VAL A 32 6.33 23.70 -20.87
C VAL A 32 7.55 24.57 -21.15
N PRO A 33 8.78 24.18 -20.77
CA PRO A 33 9.95 24.78 -21.36
C PRO A 33 10.04 24.21 -22.78
N GLY A 34 9.77 25.05 -23.77
CA GLY A 34 10.17 24.79 -25.13
C GLY A 34 11.70 24.78 -25.22
N GLU A 35 12.27 23.63 -25.56
CA GLU A 35 13.31 23.42 -26.60
C GLU A 35 14.09 22.11 -26.34
N PRO A 36 14.47 21.36 -27.39
CA PRO A 36 15.11 20.06 -27.26
C PRO A 36 16.61 20.21 -27.00
N PHE A 37 17.01 20.35 -25.74
CA PHE A 37 18.42 20.32 -25.35
C PHE A 37 18.81 18.95 -24.76
N PHE A 38 18.93 17.94 -25.62
CA PHE A 38 19.78 16.79 -25.30
C PHE A 38 20.87 16.69 -26.36
N GLN A 39 21.92 17.46 -26.11
CA GLN A 39 23.21 17.29 -26.76
C GLN A 39 23.84 16.00 -26.23
N ALA A 40 24.18 15.10 -27.15
CA ALA A 40 24.95 13.90 -26.87
C ALA A 40 26.28 14.27 -26.22
N GLY A 41 26.51 13.84 -24.99
CA GLY A 41 27.74 14.08 -24.24
C GLY A 41 28.00 12.97 -23.24
N MET A 42 29.04 12.18 -23.49
CA MET A 42 29.57 11.19 -22.56
C MET A 42 30.20 11.87 -21.34
N GLN A 43 29.97 11.35 -20.12
CA GLN A 43 31.02 10.73 -19.28
C GLN A 43 30.55 10.32 -17.88
N GLN A 44 30.88 9.06 -17.56
CA GLN A 44 31.39 8.52 -16.29
C GLN A 44 30.56 8.67 -15.00
N SER A 45 29.82 7.61 -14.69
CA SER A 45 29.66 7.15 -13.30
C SER A 45 30.58 5.96 -13.05
N LYS A 46 31.53 6.23 -12.17
CA LYS A 46 32.63 5.43 -11.65
C LYS A 46 32.07 4.27 -10.81
N ASN A 47 32.32 3.03 -11.22
CA ASN A 47 32.41 1.85 -10.35
C ASN A 47 33.34 0.83 -10.98
N THR A 48 34.64 1.05 -10.73
CA THR A 48 35.72 0.14 -11.12
C THR A 48 35.80 -1.00 -10.11
N PHE A 49 35.30 -2.18 -10.50
CA PHE A 49 35.86 -3.45 -10.05
C PHE A 49 36.44 -4.11 -11.31
N PRO A 50 37.75 -4.42 -11.37
CA PRO A 50 38.30 -5.08 -12.55
C PRO A 50 37.74 -6.50 -12.62
N SER A 51 36.83 -6.73 -13.55
CA SER A 51 36.42 -8.09 -13.94
C SER A 51 37.57 -8.70 -14.75
N SER A 52 38.42 -9.47 -14.08
CA SER A 52 39.58 -10.17 -14.65
C SER A 52 39.22 -11.43 -15.45
N TYR A 53 37.98 -11.59 -15.90
CA TYR A 53 37.57 -12.76 -16.69
C TYR A 53 37.25 -12.35 -18.12
N GLY A 54 38.14 -12.78 -19.01
CA GLY A 54 38.18 -12.41 -20.41
C GLY A 54 36.88 -12.64 -21.17
N ALA A 55 36.73 -11.82 -22.22
CA ALA A 55 35.68 -11.85 -23.21
C ALA A 55 35.71 -13.12 -24.09
N ARG A 56 35.53 -14.29 -23.47
CA ARG A 56 35.02 -15.48 -24.16
C ARG A 56 33.62 -15.69 -23.65
N ALA A 57 32.70 -15.00 -24.34
CA ALA A 57 31.28 -15.07 -24.13
C ALA A 57 30.81 -16.53 -24.27
N PHE A 58 30.70 -17.23 -23.14
CA PHE A 58 29.77 -18.33 -23.06
C PHE A 58 28.38 -17.72 -23.26
N PRO A 59 27.60 -18.14 -24.27
CA PRO A 59 26.26 -17.62 -24.47
C PRO A 59 25.43 -18.11 -23.28
N ASN A 60 25.30 -17.25 -22.28
CA ASN A 60 24.55 -17.55 -21.07
C ASN A 60 23.06 -17.42 -21.41
N ARG A 61 22.54 -18.37 -22.20
CA ARG A 61 21.13 -18.45 -22.63
C ARG A 61 20.16 -18.56 -21.45
N TYR A 62 20.69 -18.68 -20.23
CA TYR A 62 19.97 -18.77 -18.98
C TYR A 62 20.13 -17.54 -18.07
N ALA A 63 20.95 -16.54 -18.43
CA ALA A 63 21.09 -15.31 -17.65
C ALA A 63 19.81 -14.45 -17.62
N ASN A 64 18.86 -14.73 -18.53
CA ASN A 64 17.60 -14.01 -18.67
C ASN A 64 16.37 -14.82 -18.19
N LEU A 65 16.57 -15.79 -17.28
CA LEU A 65 15.48 -16.52 -16.62
C LEU A 65 15.02 -15.87 -15.31
N GLY A 66 15.73 -14.86 -14.83
CA GLY A 66 15.41 -14.17 -13.59
C GLY A 66 14.39 -13.06 -13.80
N GLN A 67 13.13 -13.40 -14.10
CA GLN A 67 12.06 -12.47 -13.73
C GLN A 67 12.23 -12.23 -12.21
N PRO A 68 12.36 -10.96 -11.75
CA PRO A 68 12.48 -10.71 -10.33
C PRO A 68 11.28 -11.37 -9.65
N ALA A 69 11.56 -12.21 -8.63
CA ALA A 69 10.51 -12.93 -7.92
C ALA A 69 9.41 -11.94 -7.51
N GLN A 70 8.15 -12.26 -7.83
CA GLN A 70 7.03 -11.38 -7.57
C GLN A 70 7.05 -10.97 -6.09
N MET A 71 7.31 -9.69 -5.84
CA MET A 71 7.40 -9.15 -4.49
C MET A 71 6.05 -8.56 -4.12
N TYR A 72 5.39 -9.17 -3.15
CA TYR A 72 4.15 -8.64 -2.58
C TYR A 72 4.52 -7.56 -1.58
N ALA A 73 4.23 -6.31 -1.93
CA ALA A 73 4.39 -5.17 -1.03
C ALA A 73 3.02 -4.69 -0.58
N VAL A 74 2.80 -4.71 0.73
CA VAL A 74 1.57 -4.26 1.37
C VAL A 74 1.91 -3.11 2.30
N SER A 75 1.43 -1.92 1.97
CA SER A 75 1.51 -0.74 2.85
C SER A 75 0.12 -0.48 3.38
N MET A 76 -0.05 -0.55 4.69
CA MET A 76 -1.35 -0.42 5.32
C MET A 76 -1.23 0.28 6.66
N ASN A 77 -2.24 1.08 6.96
CA ASN A 77 -2.47 1.72 8.24
C ASN A 77 -3.85 1.28 8.78
N GLY A 78 -4.05 1.35 10.08
CA GLY A 78 -5.33 1.02 10.71
C GLY A 78 -5.43 -0.43 11.21
N SER A 79 -6.68 -0.93 11.30
CA SER A 79 -7.01 -2.25 11.83
C SER A 79 -6.25 -3.37 11.11
N LEU A 80 -5.53 -4.20 11.87
CA LEU A 80 -4.83 -5.38 11.39
C LEU A 80 -5.82 -6.38 10.78
N LYS A 81 -6.97 -6.57 11.42
CA LYS A 81 -8.04 -7.44 10.92
C LYS A 81 -8.54 -6.98 9.55
N GLU A 82 -8.96 -5.73 9.42
CA GLU A 82 -9.47 -5.18 8.16
C GLU A 82 -8.40 -5.24 7.06
N ASN A 83 -7.16 -4.95 7.44
CA ASN A 83 -6.02 -5.02 6.54
C ASN A 83 -5.80 -6.43 6.00
N ILE A 84 -5.83 -7.45 6.86
CA ILE A 84 -5.72 -8.85 6.44
C ILE A 84 -6.90 -9.27 5.57
N GLU A 85 -8.13 -8.90 5.93
CA GLU A 85 -9.33 -9.15 5.13
C GLU A 85 -9.21 -8.54 3.73
N ARG A 86 -8.68 -7.31 3.63
CA ARG A 86 -8.45 -6.61 2.35
C ARG A 86 -7.34 -7.23 1.51
N ILE A 87 -6.27 -7.74 2.12
CA ILE A 87 -5.24 -8.50 1.38
C ILE A 87 -5.86 -9.78 0.83
N MET A 88 -6.55 -10.52 1.69
CA MET A 88 -7.10 -11.85 1.37
C MET A 88 -8.26 -11.80 0.38
N SER A 89 -9.08 -10.74 0.41
CA SER A 89 -10.19 -10.56 -0.52
C SER A 89 -9.73 -10.46 -1.97
N ARG A 90 -8.57 -9.83 -2.23
CA ARG A 90 -7.96 -9.76 -3.58
C ARG A 90 -7.63 -11.14 -4.17
N TYR A 91 -7.38 -12.13 -3.32
CA TYR A 91 -7.08 -13.50 -3.72
C TYR A 91 -8.28 -14.44 -3.56
N HIS A 92 -9.45 -13.92 -3.17
CA HIS A 92 -10.65 -14.70 -2.86
C HIS A 92 -10.45 -15.71 -1.72
N TRP A 93 -9.66 -15.33 -0.70
CA TRP A 93 -9.49 -16.12 0.52
C TRP A 93 -10.47 -15.68 1.61
N LYS A 94 -10.98 -16.65 2.37
CA LYS A 94 -11.79 -16.39 3.55
C LYS A 94 -10.90 -16.18 4.77
N VAL A 95 -11.20 -15.17 5.59
CA VAL A 95 -10.46 -14.89 6.83
C VAL A 95 -11.33 -15.26 8.02
N LEU A 96 -10.80 -16.11 8.90
CA LEU A 96 -11.38 -16.47 10.18
C LEU A 96 -10.56 -15.83 11.28
N TRP A 97 -11.09 -14.76 11.88
CA TRP A 97 -10.46 -14.06 12.98
C TRP A 97 -10.88 -14.68 14.31
N LYS A 98 -9.96 -15.39 14.98
CA LYS A 98 -10.18 -16.01 16.30
C LYS A 98 -9.42 -15.30 17.43
N ALA A 99 -8.76 -14.17 17.15
CA ALA A 99 -8.07 -13.40 18.18
C ALA A 99 -9.08 -12.56 18.99
N PRO A 100 -8.86 -12.40 20.31
CA PRO A 100 -9.78 -11.67 21.19
C PRO A 100 -9.79 -10.16 20.95
N TYR A 101 -8.68 -9.62 20.46
CA TYR A 101 -8.50 -8.20 20.20
C TYR A 101 -8.09 -7.98 18.74
N ASP A 102 -8.43 -6.80 18.24
CA ASP A 102 -7.88 -6.27 17.01
C ASP A 102 -6.71 -5.34 17.34
N TYR A 103 -5.74 -5.27 16.44
CA TYR A 103 -4.51 -4.51 16.64
C TYR A 103 -4.39 -3.44 15.58
N ASN A 104 -3.79 -2.31 15.93
CA ASN A 104 -3.45 -1.31 14.93
C ASN A 104 -2.10 -1.70 14.30
N PHE A 105 -2.02 -1.65 12.97
CA PHE A 105 -0.78 -1.84 12.23
C PHE A 105 -0.50 -0.58 11.41
N ASP A 106 0.72 -0.10 11.48
CA ASP A 106 1.22 0.97 10.63
C ASP A 106 2.60 0.57 10.08
N GLY A 107 2.68 0.49 8.76
CA GLY A 107 3.94 0.21 8.09
C GLY A 107 3.79 -0.50 6.76
N ARG A 108 4.93 -0.97 6.27
CA ARG A 108 5.05 -1.66 4.99
C ARG A 108 5.68 -3.04 5.18
N VAL A 109 5.00 -4.05 4.70
CA VAL A 109 5.48 -5.43 4.67
C VAL A 109 5.76 -5.84 3.23
N THR A 110 6.92 -6.45 3.01
CA THR A 110 7.28 -7.03 1.71
C THR A 110 7.59 -8.51 1.86
N GLY A 111 7.10 -9.34 0.94
CA GLY A 111 7.31 -10.78 0.95
C GLY A 111 7.34 -11.38 -0.45
N THR A 112 7.92 -12.57 -0.56
CA THR A 112 8.01 -13.31 -1.84
C THR A 112 6.75 -14.15 -2.12
N SER A 113 5.89 -14.33 -1.14
CA SER A 113 4.65 -15.10 -1.24
C SER A 113 3.62 -14.58 -0.24
N LEU A 114 2.34 -14.88 -0.47
CA LEU A 114 1.27 -14.51 0.44
C LEU A 114 1.49 -15.05 1.88
N PRO A 115 1.86 -16.32 2.11
CA PRO A 115 2.20 -16.81 3.46
C PRO A 115 3.34 -16.04 4.12
N ASN A 116 4.39 -15.69 3.36
CA ASN A 116 5.53 -14.92 3.87
C ASN A 116 5.12 -13.50 4.29
N VAL A 117 4.27 -12.85 3.49
CA VAL A 117 3.71 -11.54 3.86
C VAL A 117 2.92 -11.63 5.15
N ILE A 118 2.04 -12.63 5.29
CA ILE A 118 1.23 -12.80 6.50
C ILE A 118 2.10 -13.10 7.72
N ASP A 119 3.09 -13.97 7.60
CA ASP A 119 4.02 -14.27 8.69
C ASP A 119 4.76 -13.01 9.16
N LYS A 120 5.31 -12.22 8.23
CA LYS A 120 5.97 -10.96 8.55
C LYS A 120 5.02 -9.92 9.16
N LEU A 121 3.79 -9.86 8.69
CA LEU A 121 2.77 -8.93 9.16
C LEU A 121 2.27 -9.29 10.56
N LEU A 122 2.21 -10.58 10.91
CA LEU A 122 1.81 -11.06 12.24
C LEU A 122 2.97 -11.14 13.24
N LYS A 123 4.22 -11.13 12.77
CA LYS A 123 5.43 -11.23 13.58
C LYS A 123 5.48 -10.30 14.81
N PRO A 124 5.12 -9.00 14.72
CA PRO A 124 5.18 -8.09 15.87
C PRO A 124 4.05 -8.30 16.89
N PHE A 125 3.03 -9.10 16.56
CA PHE A 125 1.86 -9.34 17.40
C PHE A 125 1.93 -10.75 18.02
N PRO A 126 1.24 -10.98 19.16
CA PRO A 126 1.10 -12.31 19.76
C PRO A 126 0.09 -13.17 18.98
N LEU A 127 0.17 -13.16 17.65
CA LEU A 127 -0.74 -13.81 16.72
C LEU A 127 0.02 -14.79 15.83
N GLN A 128 -0.70 -15.78 15.35
CA GLN A 128 -0.25 -16.72 14.33
C GLN A 128 -1.34 -16.93 13.29
N GLY A 129 -0.93 -17.10 12.03
CA GLY A 129 -1.81 -17.31 10.90
C GLY A 129 -1.61 -18.72 10.34
N VAL A 130 -2.69 -19.51 10.29
CA VAL A 130 -2.70 -20.83 9.67
C VAL A 130 -3.46 -20.75 8.35
N MET A 131 -2.77 -21.01 7.24
CA MET A 131 -3.34 -20.98 5.90
C MET A 131 -3.70 -22.38 5.42
N TYR A 132 -4.99 -22.63 5.25
CA TYR A 132 -5.53 -23.86 4.66
C TYR A 132 -5.69 -23.68 3.16
N VAL A 133 -4.67 -24.06 2.40
CA VAL A 133 -4.61 -23.87 0.94
C VAL A 133 -5.78 -24.56 0.22
N SER A 134 -6.14 -25.78 0.61
CA SER A 134 -7.24 -26.55 0.00
C SER A 134 -8.58 -25.82 0.08
N ASN A 135 -8.83 -25.13 1.19
CA ASN A 135 -10.10 -24.46 1.47
C ASN A 135 -10.02 -22.93 1.30
N ARG A 136 -8.88 -22.42 0.80
CA ARG A 136 -8.56 -20.98 0.67
C ARG A 136 -8.97 -20.18 1.90
N THR A 137 -8.63 -20.68 3.07
CA THR A 137 -9.03 -20.10 4.35
C THR A 137 -7.80 -19.77 5.19
N LEU A 138 -7.70 -18.53 5.64
CA LEU A 138 -6.74 -18.08 6.63
C LEU A 138 -7.42 -18.04 8.00
N THR A 139 -6.85 -18.71 8.99
CA THR A 139 -7.27 -18.57 10.39
C THR A 139 -6.21 -17.80 11.16
N ILE A 140 -6.60 -16.68 11.77
CA ILE A 140 -5.75 -15.92 12.69
C ILE A 140 -6.14 -16.29 14.11
N MET A 141 -5.17 -16.72 14.91
CA MET A 141 -5.38 -17.10 16.32
C MET A 141 -4.23 -16.57 17.19
N PRO A 142 -4.43 -16.46 18.52
CA PRO A 142 -3.35 -16.14 19.44
C PRO A 142 -2.21 -17.17 19.34
N ARG A 143 -0.98 -16.70 19.46
CA ARG A 143 0.21 -17.56 19.57
C ARG A 143 0.29 -18.05 21.02
N THR A 144 0.19 -19.36 21.20
CA THR A 144 0.43 -20.06 22.48
C THR A 144 1.91 -20.35 22.68
#